data_AF-A0A961DSA4-F1
#
_entry.id   AF-A0A961DSA4-F1
#
_cell.length_a   1.000
_cell.length_b   1.000
_cell.length_c   1.000
_cell.angle_alpha   90.00
_cell.angle_beta   90.00
_cell.angle_gamma   90.00
#
_symmetry.space_group_name_H-M   'P 1'
#
loop_
_entity.id
_entity.type
_entity.pdbx_description
1 polymer ?
#
loop_
_entity_poly.entity_id
_entity_poly.type
_entity_poly.pdbx_seq_one_letter_code
_entity_poly.pdbx_strand_id
1 'polypeptide(L)'
;MTIPRPLVTIRAAAAVAIGAVVFVPLAQAAPAPSWNGWYRITFHTDQKSGTSAAAKQSEEAYTAWYRFETDCSSGTCEASVVDGPAPKDNVEQATRFEWTGSQWSRTNSWRWDCLLPDRTITFDSASSVTTYSPEPDGSLTGTFATNIGEGACEGTVYIPLTAVPADPGSTV
;
A
#
# COMPACT_ATOMS: atom_id res chain seq x y z
N MET A 1 38.03 12.45 89.43
CA MET A 1 38.18 13.90 89.14
C MET A 1 39.15 13.99 87.97
N THR A 2 38.84 14.49 86.79
CA THR A 2 37.86 15.49 86.36
C THR A 2 37.67 15.31 84.84
N ILE A 3 36.43 15.40 84.35
CA ILE A 3 36.09 15.46 82.92
C ILE A 3 36.31 16.89 82.43
N PRO A 4 36.91 17.09 81.24
CA PRO A 4 36.48 18.19 80.38
C PRO A 4 36.04 17.69 78.98
N ARG A 5 34.84 18.13 78.60
CA ARG A 5 34.32 18.26 77.23
C ARG A 5 35.02 19.47 76.55
N PRO A 6 34.80 19.79 75.25
CA PRO A 6 34.23 19.05 74.11
C PRO A 6 35.08 19.25 72.82
N LEU A 7 34.65 18.68 71.68
CA LEU A 7 34.47 19.44 70.43
C LEU A 7 33.75 18.56 69.40
N VAL A 8 32.50 18.94 69.14
CA VAL A 8 31.65 18.38 68.09
C VAL A 8 32.24 18.79 66.74
N THR A 9 32.62 17.82 65.92
CA THR A 9 32.97 18.06 64.52
C THR A 9 31.92 17.40 63.64
N ILE A 10 31.10 18.23 63.01
CA ILE A 10 30.05 17.88 62.06
C ILE A 10 30.71 17.22 60.85
N ARG A 11 30.41 15.94 60.58
CA ARG A 11 30.78 15.29 59.32
C ARG A 11 29.62 15.36 58.34
N ALA A 12 29.86 16.05 57.23
CA ALA A 12 28.96 16.20 56.10
C ALA A 12 28.52 14.83 55.56
N ALA A 13 27.21 14.66 55.37
CA ALA A 13 26.66 13.50 54.69
C ALA A 13 26.95 13.61 53.19
N ALA A 14 27.78 12.70 52.67
CA ALA A 14 27.96 12.53 51.24
C ALA A 14 26.71 11.82 50.68
N ALA A 15 25.85 12.57 50.00
CA ALA A 15 24.73 12.01 49.24
C ALA A 15 25.27 11.35 47.97
N VAL A 16 25.23 10.03 47.92
CA VAL A 16 25.52 9.24 46.71
C VAL A 16 24.33 9.41 45.77
N ALA A 17 24.49 10.22 44.72
CA ALA A 17 23.52 10.31 43.63
C ALA A 17 23.63 9.06 42.75
N ILE A 18 22.72 8.11 42.94
CA ILE A 18 22.54 6.98 42.01
C ILE A 18 21.84 7.54 40.78
N GLY A 19 22.59 7.78 39.71
CA GLY A 19 22.04 8.22 38.43
C GLY A 19 21.15 7.13 37.83
N ALA A 20 19.84 7.37 37.77
CA ALA A 20 18.92 6.52 37.05
C ALA A 20 19.22 6.63 35.54
N VAL A 21 19.78 5.58 34.96
CA VAL A 21 19.96 5.47 33.50
C VAL A 21 18.58 5.21 32.91
N VAL A 22 17.93 6.27 32.43
CA VAL A 22 16.69 6.16 31.68
C VAL A 22 17.05 5.61 30.30
N PHE A 23 16.76 4.33 30.07
CA PHE A 23 16.78 3.73 28.73
C PHE A 23 15.64 4.36 27.93
N VAL A 24 15.95 5.45 27.20
CA VAL A 24 15.03 6.00 26.20
C VAL A 24 15.09 5.05 25.00
N PRO A 25 14.00 4.37 24.62
CA PRO A 25 14.02 3.58 23.40
C PRO A 25 14.29 4.55 22.25
N LEU A 26 15.38 4.34 21.52
CA LEU A 26 15.59 5.00 20.24
C LEU A 26 14.42 4.56 19.35
N ALA A 27 13.52 5.49 19.05
CA ALA A 27 12.50 5.29 18.04
C ALA A 27 13.22 5.06 16.71
N GLN A 28 13.41 3.79 16.36
CA GLN A 28 13.88 3.43 15.03
C GLN A 28 12.80 3.89 14.07
N ALA A 29 13.14 4.81 13.16
CA ALA A 29 12.25 5.14 12.06
C ALA A 29 11.89 3.82 11.36
N ALA A 30 10.59 3.58 11.15
CA ALA A 30 10.17 2.43 10.36
C ALA A 30 10.92 2.47 9.02
N PRO A 31 11.35 1.31 8.48
CA PRO A 31 11.94 1.28 7.15
C PRO A 31 11.01 2.00 6.18
N ALA A 32 11.60 2.79 5.27
CA ALA A 32 10.82 3.47 4.24
C ALA A 32 9.97 2.44 3.49
N PRO A 33 8.71 2.76 3.15
CA PRO A 33 7.85 1.85 2.43
C PRO A 33 8.53 1.49 1.10
N SER A 34 8.52 0.21 0.76
CA SER A 34 9.21 -0.29 -0.43
C SER A 34 8.33 -1.25 -1.19
N TRP A 35 8.14 -0.99 -2.49
CA TRP A 35 7.55 -1.90 -3.45
C TRP A 35 8.49 -1.97 -4.66
N ASN A 36 9.37 -2.98 -4.67
CA ASN A 36 10.47 -3.08 -5.62
C ASN A 36 10.60 -4.50 -6.18
N GLY A 37 10.91 -4.61 -7.47
CA GLY A 37 11.14 -5.88 -8.15
C GLY A 37 9.89 -6.42 -8.85
N TRP A 38 9.94 -7.69 -9.25
CA TRP A 38 8.87 -8.33 -10.00
C TRP A 38 7.78 -8.87 -9.09
N TYR A 39 6.53 -8.56 -9.45
CA TYR A 39 5.34 -9.03 -8.78
C TYR A 39 4.38 -9.64 -9.80
N ARG A 40 3.82 -10.80 -9.45
CA ARG A 40 2.64 -11.36 -10.09
C ARG A 40 1.41 -10.74 -9.44
N ILE A 41 0.73 -9.89 -10.19
CA ILE A 41 -0.51 -9.21 -9.81
C ILE A 41 -1.69 -10.05 -10.28
N THR A 42 -2.62 -10.37 -9.38
CA THR A 42 -3.89 -11.02 -9.69
C THR A 42 -5.04 -10.06 -9.43
N PHE A 43 -5.87 -9.86 -10.45
CA PHE A 43 -7.17 -9.21 -10.36
C PHE A 43 -8.21 -10.31 -10.18
N HIS A 44 -8.81 -10.39 -8.99
CA HIS A 44 -9.82 -11.41 -8.66
C HIS A 44 -11.20 -10.98 -9.19
N THR A 45 -11.31 -10.85 -10.51
CA THR A 45 -12.52 -10.50 -11.27
C THR A 45 -13.66 -11.51 -11.09
N ASP A 46 -13.32 -12.74 -10.71
CA ASP A 46 -14.23 -13.80 -10.28
C ASP A 46 -14.88 -13.52 -8.90
N GLN A 47 -14.29 -12.62 -8.11
CA GLN A 47 -14.73 -12.23 -6.76
C GLN A 47 -15.23 -10.78 -6.70
N LYS A 48 -15.53 -10.18 -7.85
CA LYS A 48 -15.98 -8.81 -7.90
C LYS A 48 -17.33 -8.60 -7.21
N SER A 49 -17.51 -7.39 -6.69
CA SER A 49 -18.74 -6.97 -6.01
C SER A 49 -19.10 -5.53 -6.37
N GLY A 50 -20.29 -5.07 -5.99
CA GLY A 50 -20.75 -3.70 -6.24
C GLY A 50 -22.17 -3.62 -6.78
N THR A 51 -22.61 -2.41 -7.11
CA THR A 51 -23.99 -2.15 -7.56
C THR A 51 -24.17 -2.22 -9.08
N SER A 52 -23.09 -2.02 -9.83
CA SER A 52 -23.11 -2.00 -11.30
C SER A 52 -23.51 -3.35 -11.90
N ALA A 53 -24.08 -3.34 -13.10
CA ALA A 53 -24.27 -4.54 -13.90
C ALA A 53 -22.93 -5.24 -14.19
N ALA A 54 -21.84 -4.47 -14.40
CA ALA A 54 -20.51 -5.01 -14.61
C ALA A 54 -20.03 -5.86 -13.42
N ALA A 55 -20.34 -5.45 -12.19
CA ALA A 55 -20.00 -6.22 -10.99
C ALA A 55 -20.73 -7.57 -10.88
N LYS A 56 -21.79 -7.79 -11.65
CA LYS A 56 -22.61 -9.02 -11.59
C LYS A 56 -22.29 -10.02 -12.70
N GLN A 57 -21.48 -9.63 -13.68
CA GLN A 57 -21.10 -10.50 -14.79
C GLN A 57 -20.15 -11.60 -14.31
N SER A 58 -20.18 -12.79 -14.89
CA SER A 58 -19.17 -13.80 -14.58
C SER A 58 -17.91 -13.53 -15.39
N GLU A 59 -16.76 -13.52 -14.72
CA GLU A 59 -15.43 -13.35 -15.32
C GLU A 59 -14.43 -14.29 -14.63
N GLU A 60 -13.36 -14.65 -15.33
CA GLU A 60 -12.23 -15.37 -14.75
C GLU A 60 -11.22 -14.38 -14.17
N ALA A 61 -10.53 -14.78 -13.09
CA ALA A 61 -9.42 -14.02 -12.54
C ALA A 61 -8.32 -13.79 -13.60
N TYR A 62 -7.78 -12.58 -13.64
CA TYR A 62 -6.70 -12.21 -14.57
C TYR A 62 -5.39 -12.00 -13.82
N THR A 63 -4.29 -12.46 -14.39
CA THR A 63 -2.96 -12.33 -13.80
C THR A 63 -1.96 -11.71 -14.78
N ALA A 64 -1.11 -10.82 -14.27
CA ALA A 64 -0.02 -10.20 -15.03
C ALA A 64 1.21 -9.97 -14.14
N TRP A 65 2.38 -9.89 -14.77
CA TRP A 65 3.63 -9.57 -14.08
C TRP A 65 4.00 -8.12 -14.33
N TYR A 66 4.37 -7.41 -13.27
CA TYR A 66 4.84 -6.03 -13.34
C TYR A 66 6.10 -5.89 -12.50
N ARG A 67 7.01 -5.04 -12.96
CA ARG A 67 8.19 -4.66 -12.19
C ARG A 67 7.97 -3.28 -11.60
N PHE A 68 8.26 -3.14 -10.30
CA PHE A 68 8.11 -1.90 -9.56
C PHE A 68 9.46 -1.34 -9.11
N GLU A 69 9.53 -0.01 -9.03
CA GLU A 69 10.60 0.74 -8.39
C GLU A 69 10.01 1.82 -7.49
N THR A 70 10.55 1.97 -6.29
CA THR A 70 10.14 2.98 -5.31
C THR A 70 11.15 4.11 -5.20
N ASP A 71 10.70 5.36 -5.28
CA ASP A 71 11.47 6.56 -4.98
C ASP A 71 10.83 7.33 -3.82
N CYS A 72 11.62 7.63 -2.78
CA CYS A 72 11.22 8.42 -1.61
C CYS A 72 12.02 9.73 -1.47
N SER A 73 12.83 10.09 -2.48
CA SER A 73 13.80 11.19 -2.40
C SER A 73 13.13 12.57 -2.24
N SER A 74 11.87 12.72 -2.66
CA SER A 74 11.09 13.96 -2.60
C SER A 74 10.40 14.20 -1.25
N GLY A 75 10.55 13.29 -0.29
CA GLY A 75 9.86 13.34 1.00
C GLY A 75 8.47 12.68 0.99
N THR A 76 7.97 12.28 -0.19
CA THR A 76 6.84 11.33 -0.35
C THR A 76 7.34 10.14 -1.14
N CYS A 77 6.89 8.93 -0.78
CA CYS A 77 7.27 7.72 -1.50
C CYS A 77 6.30 7.45 -2.65
N GLU A 78 6.86 7.20 -3.84
CA GLU A 78 6.13 6.81 -5.05
C GLU A 78 6.66 5.47 -5.55
N ALA A 79 5.77 4.54 -5.86
CA ALA A 79 6.09 3.29 -6.56
C ALA A 79 5.65 3.40 -8.03
N SER A 80 6.58 3.23 -8.96
CA SER A 80 6.35 3.27 -10.40
C SER A 80 6.41 1.87 -11.00
N VAL A 81 5.49 1.57 -11.93
CA VAL A 81 5.62 0.41 -12.83
C VAL A 81 6.66 0.74 -13.91
N VAL A 82 7.75 -0.02 -13.96
CA VAL A 82 8.87 0.19 -14.89
C VAL A 82 8.98 -0.90 -15.97
N ASP A 83 8.26 -2.01 -15.81
CA ASP A 83 8.17 -3.11 -16.78
C ASP A 83 6.85 -3.89 -16.60
N GLY A 84 6.38 -4.55 -17.65
CA GLY A 84 5.13 -5.33 -17.65
C GLY A 84 4.42 -5.35 -19.02
N PRO A 85 3.18 -5.87 -19.08
CA PRO A 85 2.36 -5.84 -20.29
C PRO A 85 2.23 -4.44 -20.88
N ALA A 86 2.18 -4.37 -22.21
CA ALA A 86 1.90 -3.14 -22.93
C ALA A 86 0.56 -2.53 -22.45
N PRO A 87 0.54 -1.25 -22.06
CA PRO A 87 -0.71 -0.57 -21.71
C PRO A 87 -1.69 -0.56 -22.89
N LYS A 88 -2.99 -0.59 -22.60
CA LYS A 88 -4.02 -0.36 -23.64
C LYS A 88 -4.00 1.12 -24.07
N ASP A 89 -4.38 1.40 -25.32
CA ASP A 89 -4.37 2.76 -25.88
C ASP A 89 -5.25 3.76 -25.11
N ASN A 90 -6.25 3.26 -24.37
CA ASN A 90 -7.23 4.06 -23.62
C ASN A 90 -6.89 4.24 -22.13
N VAL A 91 -5.70 3.84 -21.68
CA VAL A 91 -5.26 4.03 -20.29
C VAL A 91 -3.94 4.81 -20.21
N GLU A 92 -3.69 5.42 -19.06
CA GLU A 92 -2.43 6.11 -18.80
C GLU A 92 -1.25 5.13 -18.95
N GLN A 93 -0.24 5.52 -19.74
CA GLN A 93 0.91 4.65 -20.02
C GLN A 93 1.84 4.49 -18.82
N ALA A 94 1.90 5.50 -17.94
CA ALA A 94 2.66 5.44 -16.71
C ALA A 94 1.73 5.10 -15.54
N THR A 95 2.05 4.04 -14.80
CA THR A 95 1.31 3.68 -13.58
C THR A 95 2.19 3.99 -12.37
N ARG A 96 1.72 4.93 -11.53
CA ARG A 96 2.38 5.38 -10.31
C ARG A 96 1.44 5.26 -9.11
N PHE A 97 1.98 4.84 -7.97
CA PHE A 97 1.27 4.76 -6.71
C PHE A 97 1.95 5.61 -5.66
N GLU A 98 1.18 6.43 -4.96
CA GLU A 98 1.65 7.24 -3.84
C GLU A 98 1.49 6.47 -2.53
N TRP A 99 2.46 6.59 -1.64
CA TRP A 99 2.36 6.06 -0.29
C TRP A 99 1.51 6.95 0.61
N THR A 100 0.46 6.40 1.22
CA THR A 100 -0.47 7.14 2.09
C THR A 100 -0.13 7.04 3.59
N GLY A 101 0.99 6.43 3.94
CA GLY A 101 1.34 6.10 5.34
C GLY A 101 1.10 4.64 5.72
N SER A 102 0.20 3.95 5.01
CA SER A 102 -0.11 2.53 5.27
C SER A 102 -0.37 1.69 4.02
N GLN A 103 -0.65 2.33 2.87
CA GLN A 103 -0.92 1.65 1.60
C GLN A 103 -0.39 2.48 0.43
N TRP A 104 -0.16 1.81 -0.69
CA TRP A 104 0.05 2.40 -2.00
C TRP A 104 -1.29 2.72 -2.64
N SER A 105 -1.44 3.89 -3.23
CA SER A 105 -2.71 4.32 -3.83
C SER A 105 -2.50 5.03 -5.17
N ARG A 106 -3.38 4.74 -6.14
CA ARG A 106 -3.45 5.45 -7.42
C ARG A 106 -4.91 5.77 -7.75
N THR A 107 -5.16 6.96 -8.25
CA THR A 107 -6.46 7.37 -8.79
C THR A 107 -6.35 7.66 -10.27
N ASN A 108 -7.34 7.24 -11.06
CA ASN A 108 -7.41 7.57 -12.48
C ASN A 108 -8.85 7.68 -13.00
N SER A 109 -9.03 8.54 -14.00
CA SER A 109 -10.26 8.60 -14.79
C SER A 109 -10.06 7.86 -16.10
N TRP A 110 -11.08 7.13 -16.56
CA TRP A 110 -11.05 6.35 -17.80
C TRP A 110 -12.48 6.04 -18.27
N ARG A 111 -12.62 5.23 -19.32
CA ARG A 111 -13.92 4.78 -19.81
C ARG A 111 -14.05 3.28 -19.64
N TRP A 112 -15.05 2.85 -18.87
CA TRP A 112 -15.34 1.44 -18.60
C TRP A 112 -15.93 0.77 -19.83
N ASP A 113 -15.37 -0.37 -20.21
CA ASP A 113 -15.90 -1.23 -21.28
C ASP A 113 -17.13 -1.99 -20.76
N CYS A 114 -18.32 -1.40 -20.92
CA CYS A 114 -19.57 -1.94 -20.45
C CYS A 114 -20.14 -2.94 -21.47
N LEU A 115 -20.03 -4.24 -21.20
CA LEU A 115 -20.63 -5.28 -22.02
C LEU A 115 -22.13 -5.42 -21.73
N LEU A 116 -22.97 -5.17 -22.72
CA LEU A 116 -24.43 -5.30 -22.62
C LEU A 116 -24.90 -6.76 -22.85
N PRO A 117 -26.14 -7.12 -22.47
CA PRO A 117 -26.67 -8.47 -22.67
C PRO A 117 -26.71 -8.93 -24.14
N ASP A 118 -26.82 -8.01 -25.08
CA ASP A 118 -26.79 -8.27 -26.53
C ASP A 118 -25.35 -8.39 -27.10
N ARG A 119 -24.34 -8.32 -26.23
CA ARG A 119 -22.90 -8.33 -26.51
C ARG A 119 -22.34 -7.05 -27.14
N THR A 120 -23.13 -5.98 -27.21
CA THR A 120 -22.62 -4.66 -27.58
C THR A 120 -21.76 -4.10 -26.43
N ILE A 121 -20.68 -3.39 -26.76
CA ILE A 121 -19.85 -2.68 -25.77
C ILE A 121 -20.19 -1.19 -25.83
N THR A 122 -20.63 -0.63 -24.71
CA THR A 122 -20.64 0.82 -24.50
C THR A 122 -19.46 1.24 -23.63
N PHE A 123 -19.11 2.52 -23.68
CA PHE A 123 -17.96 3.05 -22.97
C PHE A 123 -18.41 4.15 -22.03
N ASP A 124 -18.56 3.80 -20.77
CA ASP A 124 -19.17 4.63 -19.73
C ASP A 124 -18.09 5.34 -18.92
N SER A 125 -18.31 6.60 -18.55
CA SER A 125 -17.33 7.40 -17.80
C SER A 125 -17.09 6.80 -16.40
N ALA A 126 -15.82 6.58 -16.04
CA ALA A 126 -15.45 5.94 -14.79
C ALA A 126 -14.26 6.61 -14.09
N SER A 127 -14.25 6.50 -12.77
CA SER A 127 -13.12 6.85 -11.91
C SER A 127 -12.75 5.66 -11.04
N SER A 128 -11.46 5.36 -10.95
CA SER A 128 -10.96 4.24 -10.17
C SER A 128 -9.94 4.68 -9.14
N VAL A 129 -9.97 4.02 -8.00
CA VAL A 129 -8.93 4.05 -6.97
C VAL A 129 -8.40 2.64 -6.82
N THR A 130 -7.09 2.48 -7.03
CA THR A 130 -6.38 1.22 -6.83
C THR A 130 -5.52 1.33 -5.58
N THR A 131 -5.68 0.40 -4.65
CA THR A 131 -4.92 0.38 -3.40
C THR A 131 -4.18 -0.94 -3.21
N TYR A 132 -3.02 -0.89 -2.57
CA TYR A 132 -2.26 -2.06 -2.12
C TYR A 132 -1.65 -1.82 -0.73
N SER A 133 -1.94 -2.72 0.20
CA SER A 133 -1.37 -2.76 1.55
C SER A 133 -0.30 -3.84 1.63
N PRO A 134 0.92 -3.53 2.09
CA PRO A 134 1.96 -4.54 2.30
C PRO A 134 1.60 -5.54 3.40
N GLU A 135 1.90 -6.81 3.15
CA GLU A 135 1.77 -7.92 4.10
C GLU A 135 3.14 -8.34 4.66
N PRO A 136 3.20 -9.00 5.84
CA PRO A 136 4.46 -9.42 6.45
C PRO A 136 5.28 -10.41 5.62
N ASP A 137 4.65 -11.15 4.70
CA ASP A 137 5.31 -12.12 3.81
C ASP A 137 5.88 -11.47 2.53
N GLY A 138 5.77 -10.15 2.39
CA GLY A 138 6.23 -9.39 1.23
C GLY A 138 5.23 -9.35 0.07
N SER A 139 4.09 -10.03 0.19
CA SER A 139 2.96 -9.83 -0.70
C SER A 139 2.25 -8.51 -0.40
N LEU A 140 1.33 -8.11 -1.27
CA LEU A 140 0.42 -7.00 -1.02
C LEU A 140 -1.02 -7.45 -1.31
N THR A 141 -1.95 -7.01 -0.47
CA THR A 141 -3.39 -7.17 -0.69
C THR A 141 -3.99 -5.84 -1.08
N GLY A 142 -5.00 -5.83 -1.96
CA GLY A 142 -5.47 -4.59 -2.54
C GLY A 142 -6.90 -4.60 -3.02
N THR A 143 -7.34 -3.48 -3.57
CA THR A 143 -8.64 -3.34 -4.21
C THR A 143 -8.55 -2.40 -5.41
N PHE A 144 -9.17 -2.79 -6.51
CA PHE A 144 -9.50 -1.91 -7.63
C PHE A 144 -10.96 -1.50 -7.48
N ALA A 145 -11.18 -0.32 -6.90
CA ALA A 145 -12.50 0.26 -6.69
C ALA A 145 -12.82 1.21 -7.83
N THR A 146 -13.96 1.02 -8.48
CA THR A 146 -14.40 1.85 -9.61
C THR A 146 -15.80 2.37 -9.38
N ASN A 147 -15.98 3.68 -9.61
CA ASN A 147 -17.27 4.33 -9.74
C ASN A 147 -17.52 4.61 -11.23
N ILE A 148 -18.62 4.08 -11.76
CA ILE A 148 -19.10 4.32 -13.11
C ILE A 148 -20.26 5.32 -12.97
N GLY A 149 -20.02 6.56 -13.41
CA GLY A 149 -20.85 7.70 -13.01
C GLY A 149 -22.18 7.82 -13.75
N GLU A 150 -22.26 7.25 -14.96
CA GLU A 150 -23.44 7.31 -15.82
C GLU A 150 -23.41 6.18 -16.85
N GLY A 151 -24.54 5.91 -17.50
CA GLY A 151 -24.63 4.95 -18.60
C GLY A 151 -25.21 3.60 -18.19
N ALA A 152 -25.01 2.61 -19.06
CA ALA A 152 -25.64 1.29 -18.88
C ALA A 152 -25.03 0.48 -17.73
N CYS A 153 -23.76 0.76 -17.39
CA CYS A 153 -23.06 0.15 -16.27
C CYS A 153 -22.97 1.07 -15.04
N GLU A 154 -23.81 2.10 -14.92
CA GLU A 154 -23.83 3.00 -13.76
C GLU A 154 -23.80 2.19 -12.43
N GLY A 155 -22.96 2.65 -11.50
CA GLY A 155 -22.82 2.06 -10.18
C GLY A 155 -21.36 1.82 -9.79
N THR A 156 -21.15 0.88 -8.89
CA THR A 156 -19.82 0.56 -8.35
C THR A 156 -19.35 -0.84 -8.74
N VAL A 157 -18.04 -0.98 -8.87
CA VAL A 157 -17.33 -2.26 -9.04
C VAL A 157 -16.13 -2.28 -8.10
N TYR A 158 -15.99 -3.35 -7.32
CA TYR A 158 -14.85 -3.59 -6.44
C TYR A 158 -14.25 -4.94 -6.80
N ILE A 159 -12.96 -4.96 -7.14
CA ILE A 159 -12.22 -6.16 -7.49
C ILE A 159 -11.09 -6.33 -6.46
N PRO A 160 -11.05 -7.42 -5.69
CA PRO A 160 -9.92 -7.71 -4.83
C PRO A 160 -8.64 -7.91 -5.65
N LEU A 161 -7.51 -7.47 -5.11
CA LEU A 161 -6.20 -7.61 -5.75
C LEU A 161 -5.23 -8.33 -4.84
N THR A 162 -4.33 -9.12 -5.43
CA THR A 162 -3.13 -9.62 -4.76
C THR A 162 -1.89 -9.34 -5.60
N ALA A 163 -0.78 -9.02 -4.94
CA ALA A 163 0.52 -8.87 -5.55
C ALA A 163 1.52 -9.76 -4.82
N VAL A 164 2.06 -10.78 -5.50
CA VAL A 164 3.02 -11.71 -4.90
C VAL A 164 4.38 -11.54 -5.57
N PRO A 165 5.49 -11.40 -4.82
CA PRO A 165 6.82 -11.37 -5.41
C PRO A 165 7.06 -12.62 -6.27
N ALA A 166 7.34 -12.42 -7.56
CA ALA A 166 7.57 -13.51 -8.50
C ALA A 166 8.23 -12.97 -9.77
N ASP A 167 9.34 -13.57 -10.19
CA ASP A 167 10.00 -13.23 -11.45
C ASP A 167 9.29 -13.94 -12.62
N PRO A 168 8.93 -13.24 -13.71
CA PRO A 168 8.30 -13.87 -14.88
C PRO A 168 9.15 -14.97 -15.55
N GLY A 169 10.47 -15.01 -15.30
CA GLY A 169 11.38 -16.07 -15.76
C GLY A 169 11.63 -17.19 -14.75
N SER A 170 11.10 -17.08 -13.52
CA SER A 170 11.20 -18.15 -12.52
C SER A 170 10.10 -19.18 -12.73
N THR A 171 10.43 -20.31 -13.35
CA THR A 171 9.58 -21.51 -13.31
C THR A 171 9.56 -22.02 -11.87
N VAL A 172 8.36 -22.07 -11.28
CA VAL A 172 8.08 -22.83 -10.05
C VAL A 172 8.32 -24.31 -10.28
#